data_AF-A0AA36IWW7-F1
#
_entry.id   AF-A0AA36IWW7-F1
#
_cell.length_a   1.000
_cell.length_b   1.000
_cell.length_c   1.000
_cell.angle_alpha   90.00
_cell.angle_beta   90.00
_cell.angle_gamma   90.00
#
_symmetry.space_group_name_H-M   'P 1'
#
loop_
_entity.id
_entity.type
_entity.pdbx_description
1 polymer ?
#
loop_
_entity_poly.entity_id
_entity_poly.type
_entity_poly.pdbx_seq_one_letter_code
_entity_poly.pdbx_strand_id
1 'polypeptide(L)'
;MTHDTVDLRPGDRVVVHGLPACTEFNDRRGKVERPVMRRQGQARAFQVRLSGDQQLVQVLASNLRRDSCNLSDEDTGTDSDERAEASMREMLAKDLFKVLDASRERVLRDAELYHFAVACGFGNSRESWRGEYEALCTICGVSGFRFRDFLSLISNQELPTHCATAELPQITKRAKQSLAKETTDPEVELYRKRSTQELELAPRAKEPKMRMSLKDTLERKDAIQYIFASLDSDGDKRLNLAEMQRFAMLCGFMGEWQDEYEVMCEYHGIDPELGPALEDFDRIVSDGTSHAYRSDEELQQITVEIQSRRDEIAQNLAAIRIQANTRGFISRRTYVQPTTNAPGAPPNARRDRDRGAEDESVGWESMDSGLEMPEAAPEPPWAPESESDGDG
;
A
#
# COMPACT_ATOMS: atom_id res chain seq x y z
N MET A 1 33.57 -0.32 24.73
CA MET A 1 33.98 -0.91 23.44
C MET A 1 33.92 0.20 22.42
N THR A 2 35.07 0.65 21.92
CA THR A 2 35.15 1.66 20.85
C THR A 2 34.75 0.98 19.56
N HIS A 3 33.66 1.43 18.93
CA HIS A 3 33.27 0.92 17.61
C HIS A 3 34.24 1.50 16.57
N ASP A 4 35.11 0.66 16.02
CA ASP A 4 35.97 1.04 14.90
C ASP A 4 35.10 1.39 13.69
N THR A 5 34.98 2.69 13.41
CA THR A 5 34.41 3.22 12.17
C THR A 5 35.40 3.04 11.04
N VAL A 6 35.01 2.19 10.07
CA VAL A 6 35.70 2.09 8.79
C VAL A 6 35.38 3.36 8.01
N ASP A 7 36.37 4.23 7.88
CA ASP A 7 36.30 5.50 7.13
C ASP A 7 36.43 5.20 5.62
N LEU A 8 35.30 4.97 4.95
CA LEU A 8 35.26 4.77 3.50
C LEU A 8 35.32 6.13 2.79
N ARG A 9 36.16 6.24 1.75
CA ARG A 9 36.39 7.44 0.95
C ARG A 9 35.97 7.24 -0.51
N PRO A 10 35.59 8.31 -1.24
CA PRO A 10 35.41 8.22 -2.68
C PRO A 10 36.66 7.64 -3.36
N GLY A 11 36.47 6.64 -4.23
CA GLY A 11 37.56 5.89 -4.86
C GLY A 11 37.92 4.56 -4.18
N ASP A 12 37.44 4.31 -2.95
CA ASP A 12 37.63 3.02 -2.28
C ASP A 12 36.93 1.89 -3.02
N ARG A 13 37.53 0.70 -2.92
CA ARG A 13 37.01 -0.52 -3.54
C ARG A 13 36.36 -1.37 -2.49
N VAL A 14 35.06 -1.60 -2.63
CA VAL A 14 34.29 -2.47 -1.75
C VAL A 14 33.79 -3.70 -2.51
N VAL A 15 33.67 -4.83 -1.81
CA VAL A 15 33.06 -6.03 -2.37
C VAL A 15 31.61 -6.05 -1.91
N VAL A 16 30.68 -5.97 -2.87
CA VAL A 16 29.24 -5.99 -2.59
C VAL A 16 28.70 -7.34 -3.01
N HIS A 17 27.99 -8.00 -2.10
CA HIS A 17 27.32 -9.28 -2.34
C HIS A 17 25.86 -9.05 -2.77
N GLY A 18 25.32 -9.95 -3.60
CA GLY A 18 23.88 -9.98 -3.90
C GLY A 18 23.35 -8.92 -4.88
N LEU A 19 24.21 -8.16 -5.55
CA LEU A 19 23.75 -7.29 -6.65
C LEU A 19 23.30 -8.16 -7.83
N PRO A 20 22.04 -8.03 -8.32
CA PRO A 20 21.68 -8.58 -9.63
C PRO A 20 22.59 -7.91 -10.68
N ALA A 21 22.90 -8.62 -11.77
CA ALA A 21 23.73 -8.11 -12.86
C ALA A 21 23.00 -7.00 -13.64
N CYS A 22 22.70 -5.88 -12.99
CA CYS A 22 22.03 -4.73 -13.56
C CYS A 22 23.09 -3.70 -13.95
N THR A 23 23.13 -3.40 -15.24
CA THR A 23 23.97 -2.35 -15.85
C THR A 23 23.73 -0.97 -15.24
N GLU A 24 22.57 -0.75 -14.63
CA GLU A 24 22.15 0.50 -13.97
C GLU A 24 22.97 0.92 -12.75
N PHE A 25 23.75 0.02 -12.13
CA PHE A 25 24.60 0.40 -10.99
C PHE A 25 25.70 1.40 -11.41
N ASN A 26 26.16 1.32 -12.67
CA ASN A 26 27.37 1.99 -13.15
C ASN A 26 27.26 3.53 -13.28
N ASP A 27 26.06 4.10 -13.32
CA ASP A 27 25.91 5.51 -13.72
C ASP A 27 25.61 6.47 -12.56
N ARG A 28 25.23 5.98 -11.37
CA ARG A 28 24.91 6.84 -10.21
C ARG A 28 25.52 6.44 -8.87
N ARG A 29 25.96 5.19 -8.68
CA ARG A 29 26.30 4.64 -7.34
C ARG A 29 27.73 4.10 -7.21
N GLY A 30 28.45 3.95 -8.31
CA GLY A 30 29.81 3.43 -8.36
C GLY A 30 30.05 2.65 -9.65
N LYS A 31 31.31 2.39 -9.98
CA LYS A 31 31.66 1.57 -11.15
C LYS A 31 31.92 0.13 -10.73
N VAL A 32 31.14 -0.81 -11.24
CA VAL A 32 31.43 -2.25 -11.14
C VAL A 32 32.69 -2.51 -11.96
N GLU A 33 33.79 -2.87 -11.29
CA GLU A 33 35.07 -3.08 -11.97
C GLU A 33 35.25 -4.54 -12.40
N ARG A 34 34.87 -5.50 -11.55
CA ARG A 34 34.96 -6.92 -11.88
C ARG A 34 34.07 -7.80 -11.01
N PRO A 35 33.48 -8.87 -11.58
CA PRO A 35 32.87 -9.93 -10.79
C PRO A 35 33.94 -10.68 -9.99
N VAL A 36 33.65 -10.97 -8.73
CA VAL A 36 34.48 -11.82 -7.87
C VAL A 36 33.92 -13.24 -7.97
N MET A 37 34.55 -14.04 -8.84
CA MET A 37 34.16 -15.43 -9.09
C MET A 37 34.51 -16.33 -7.88
N ARG A 38 33.57 -17.17 -7.43
CA ARG A 38 33.87 -18.33 -6.58
C ARG A 38 34.17 -19.57 -7.43
N ARG A 39 34.76 -20.61 -6.81
CA ARG A 39 35.18 -21.88 -7.45
C ARG A 39 34.09 -22.62 -8.25
N GLN A 40 32.81 -22.25 -8.13
CA GLN A 40 31.67 -22.89 -8.82
C GLN A 40 31.07 -22.06 -9.97
N GLY A 41 31.74 -20.98 -10.43
CA GLY A 41 31.39 -20.33 -11.71
C GLY A 41 30.24 -19.32 -11.70
N GLN A 42 29.56 -19.11 -10.56
CA GLN A 42 28.61 -18.00 -10.39
C GLN A 42 29.23 -16.87 -9.54
N ALA A 43 29.20 -15.65 -10.07
CA ALA A 43 29.62 -14.46 -9.35
C ALA A 43 28.47 -13.96 -8.44
N ARG A 44 28.60 -14.21 -7.13
CA ARG A 44 27.67 -13.65 -6.11
C ARG A 44 28.15 -12.32 -5.53
N ALA A 45 29.30 -11.82 -5.99
CA ALA A 45 29.92 -10.63 -5.47
C ALA A 45 30.60 -9.82 -6.56
N PHE A 46 30.56 -8.50 -6.43
CA PHE A 46 31.16 -7.56 -7.37
C PHE A 46 32.10 -6.64 -6.63
N GLN A 47 33.30 -6.45 -7.18
CA GLN A 47 34.18 -5.38 -6.73
C GLN A 47 33.72 -4.08 -7.37
N VAL A 48 33.27 -3.16 -6.53
CA VAL A 48 32.74 -1.86 -6.92
C VAL A 48 33.70 -0.78 -6.46
N ARG A 49 34.07 0.13 -7.35
CA ARG A 49 34.74 1.38 -6.99
C ARG A 49 33.68 2.44 -6.72
N LEU A 50 33.66 2.95 -5.49
CA LEU A 50 32.72 4.01 -5.11
C LEU A 50 33.09 5.30 -5.86
N SER A 51 32.13 5.88 -6.60
CA SER A 51 32.27 7.18 -7.25
C SER A 51 31.06 8.02 -6.90
N GLY A 52 31.25 9.15 -6.21
CA GLY A 52 30.15 10.02 -5.80
C GLY A 52 30.44 10.83 -4.54
N ASP A 53 29.47 11.66 -4.18
CA ASP A 53 29.51 12.61 -3.07
C ASP A 53 29.66 11.92 -1.71
N GLN A 54 30.37 12.55 -0.76
CA GLN A 54 30.78 11.95 0.51
C GLN A 54 29.61 11.44 1.37
N GLN A 55 28.41 12.02 1.19
CA GLN A 55 27.17 11.58 1.84
C GLN A 55 26.73 10.17 1.41
N LEU A 56 26.90 9.80 0.14
CA LEU A 56 26.50 8.47 -0.36
C LEU A 56 27.39 7.37 0.21
N VAL A 57 28.68 7.65 0.34
CA VAL A 57 29.67 6.73 0.92
C VAL A 57 29.35 6.46 2.41
N GLN A 58 28.90 7.48 3.14
CA GLN A 58 28.45 7.33 4.53
C GLN A 58 27.16 6.48 4.62
N VAL A 59 26.20 6.65 3.72
CA VAL A 59 24.98 5.81 3.70
C VAL A 59 25.32 4.35 3.42
N LEU A 60 26.23 4.07 2.48
CA LEU A 60 26.67 2.70 2.20
C LEU A 60 27.46 2.07 3.36
N ALA A 61 28.35 2.84 4.01
CA ALA A 61 29.07 2.39 5.21
C ALA A 61 28.12 2.05 6.38
N SER A 62 27.00 2.78 6.47
CA SER A 62 25.97 2.55 7.49
C SER A 62 25.18 1.27 7.25
N ASN A 63 24.88 0.96 5.99
CA ASN A 63 24.12 -0.24 5.60
C ASN A 63 24.96 -1.51 5.61
N LEU A 64 26.25 -1.43 5.23
CA LEU A 64 27.18 -2.57 5.27
C LEU A 64 27.43 -3.12 6.69
N ARG A 65 27.08 -2.37 7.74
CA ARG A 65 27.21 -2.82 9.13
C ARG A 65 26.10 -3.78 9.59
N ARG A 66 25.00 -3.92 8.84
CA ARG A 66 23.87 -4.75 9.27
C ARG A 66 23.97 -6.24 8.93
N ASP A 67 24.78 -6.62 7.94
CA ASP A 67 24.76 -8.00 7.42
C ASP A 67 26.04 -8.81 7.71
N SER A 68 26.73 -8.51 8.80
CA SER A 68 27.71 -9.44 9.38
C SER A 68 27.00 -10.52 10.22
N CYS A 69 25.99 -11.16 9.64
CA CYS A 69 25.42 -12.41 10.16
C CYS A 69 25.97 -13.56 9.31
N ASN A 70 26.55 -14.54 10.01
CA ASN A 70 27.14 -15.74 9.45
C ASN A 70 26.18 -16.43 8.46
N LEU A 71 26.48 -16.35 7.17
CA LEU A 71 25.90 -17.22 6.14
C LEU A 71 26.48 -18.63 6.32
N SER A 72 25.88 -19.40 7.21
CA SER A 72 25.86 -20.86 7.08
C SER A 72 24.77 -21.21 6.06
N ASP A 73 25.17 -21.94 5.02
CA ASP A 73 24.32 -22.48 3.95
C ASP A 73 23.35 -23.55 4.51
N GLU A 74 22.38 -23.14 5.33
CA GLU A 74 21.20 -23.94 5.71
C GLU A 74 20.00 -23.37 4.93
N ASP A 75 20.03 -23.61 3.62
CA ASP A 75 18.96 -23.38 2.66
C ASP A 75 18.00 -24.58 2.74
N THR A 76 16.73 -24.36 3.15
CA THR A 76 15.52 -25.22 2.90
C THR A 76 14.28 -24.88 3.75
N GLY A 77 14.32 -23.90 4.67
CA GLY A 77 13.22 -23.67 5.63
C GLY A 77 12.30 -22.46 5.43
N THR A 78 12.64 -21.49 4.57
CA THR A 78 12.00 -20.15 4.61
C THR A 78 10.65 -20.05 3.88
N ASP A 79 10.42 -20.85 2.84
CA ASP A 79 9.21 -20.71 2.01
C ASP A 79 7.92 -21.11 2.73
N SER A 80 7.99 -22.03 3.71
CA SER A 80 6.81 -22.46 4.47
C SER A 80 6.34 -21.38 5.45
N ASP A 81 7.28 -20.67 6.06
CA ASP A 81 6.98 -19.65 7.07
C ASP A 81 6.41 -18.38 6.44
N GLU A 82 6.96 -17.96 5.28
CA GLU A 82 6.43 -16.82 4.53
C GLU A 82 4.99 -17.07 4.03
N ARG A 83 4.71 -18.29 3.55
CA ARG A 83 3.35 -18.65 3.09
C ARG A 83 2.36 -18.69 4.26
N ALA A 84 2.78 -19.17 5.42
CA ALA A 84 1.95 -19.16 6.63
C ALA A 84 1.67 -17.72 7.11
N GLU A 85 2.69 -16.85 7.10
CA GLU A 85 2.52 -15.44 7.48
C GLU A 85 1.61 -14.70 6.50
N ALA A 86 1.77 -14.90 5.19
CA ALA A 86 0.90 -14.30 4.18
C ALA A 86 -0.57 -14.72 4.34
N SER A 87 -0.81 -16.01 4.61
CA SER A 87 -2.15 -16.54 4.88
C SER A 87 -2.77 -15.95 6.16
N MET A 88 -1.99 -15.86 7.25
CA MET A 88 -2.43 -15.23 8.49
C MET A 88 -2.76 -13.75 8.29
N ARG A 89 -1.93 -13.04 7.53
CA ARG A 89 -2.12 -11.63 7.19
C ARG A 89 -3.40 -11.41 6.39
N GLU A 90 -3.64 -12.22 5.36
CA GLU A 90 -4.86 -12.13 4.54
C GLU A 90 -6.11 -12.36 5.40
N MET A 91 -6.09 -13.35 6.29
CA MET A 91 -7.20 -13.62 7.21
C MET A 91 -7.50 -12.41 8.12
N LEU A 92 -6.48 -11.82 8.76
CA LEU A 92 -6.64 -10.66 9.62
C LEU A 92 -7.12 -9.42 8.85
N ALA A 93 -6.58 -9.20 7.64
CA ALA A 93 -7.03 -8.13 6.76
C ALA A 93 -8.50 -8.30 6.36
N LYS A 94 -8.94 -9.54 6.12
CA LYS A 94 -10.33 -9.87 5.77
C LYS A 94 -11.29 -9.59 6.91
N ASP A 95 -10.88 -9.88 8.15
CA ASP A 95 -11.67 -9.56 9.33
C ASP A 95 -11.76 -8.05 9.57
N LEU A 96 -10.66 -7.31 9.37
CA LEU A 96 -10.67 -5.85 9.40
C LEU A 96 -11.58 -5.27 8.31
N PHE A 97 -11.49 -5.77 7.08
CA PHE A 97 -12.32 -5.33 5.97
C PHE A 97 -13.81 -5.50 6.26
N LYS A 98 -14.22 -6.68 6.75
CA LYS A 98 -15.62 -6.96 7.14
C LYS A 98 -16.14 -6.02 8.24
N VAL A 99 -15.27 -5.57 9.13
CA VAL A 99 -15.62 -4.62 10.18
C VAL A 99 -15.85 -3.22 9.61
N LEU A 100 -15.02 -2.82 8.65
CA LEU A 100 -15.12 -1.50 8.01
C LEU A 100 -16.30 -1.44 7.03
N ASP A 101 -16.57 -2.51 6.29
CA ASP A 101 -17.65 -2.65 5.30
C ASP A 101 -19.03 -2.81 5.98
N ALA A 102 -19.41 -1.82 6.78
CA ALA A 102 -20.69 -1.80 7.48
C ALA A 102 -21.89 -1.72 6.52
N SER A 103 -21.68 -1.14 5.32
CA SER A 103 -22.67 -1.05 4.25
C SER A 103 -22.87 -2.39 3.51
N ARG A 104 -21.92 -3.33 3.62
CA ARG A 104 -21.90 -4.62 2.92
C ARG A 104 -21.85 -4.49 1.40
N GLU A 105 -21.32 -3.38 0.91
CA GLU A 105 -21.15 -3.12 -0.52
C GLU A 105 -19.93 -3.86 -1.10
N ARG A 106 -19.10 -4.48 -0.24
CA ARG A 106 -17.83 -5.13 -0.61
C ARG A 106 -16.79 -4.16 -1.20
N VAL A 107 -17.03 -2.86 -1.02
CA VAL A 107 -16.17 -1.76 -1.45
C VAL A 107 -16.13 -0.76 -0.31
N LEU A 108 -14.93 -0.41 0.16
CA LEU A 108 -14.76 0.63 1.18
C LEU A 108 -14.69 2.01 0.51
N ARG A 109 -15.69 2.85 0.81
CA ARG A 109 -15.74 4.25 0.38
C ARG A 109 -15.01 5.14 1.41
N ASP A 110 -15.03 6.46 1.18
CA ASP A 110 -14.43 7.45 2.07
C ASP A 110 -14.92 7.29 3.52
N ALA A 111 -16.23 7.06 3.65
CA ALA A 111 -16.93 6.78 4.89
C ALA A 111 -16.35 5.60 5.69
N GLU A 112 -16.27 4.41 5.07
CA GLU A 112 -15.79 3.22 5.75
C GLU A 112 -14.28 3.29 6.03
N LEU A 113 -13.50 3.79 5.07
CA LEU A 113 -12.05 3.84 5.19
C LEU A 113 -11.57 4.92 6.19
N TYR A 114 -12.41 5.92 6.49
CA TYR A 114 -12.13 6.90 7.55
C TYR A 114 -11.88 6.24 8.90
N HIS A 115 -12.68 5.21 9.25
CA HIS A 115 -12.51 4.52 10.52
C HIS A 115 -11.20 3.74 10.62
N PHE A 116 -10.72 3.23 9.49
CA PHE A 116 -9.39 2.65 9.41
C PHE A 116 -8.31 3.71 9.63
N ALA A 117 -8.43 4.87 8.97
CA ALA A 117 -7.51 5.98 9.16
C ALA A 117 -7.46 6.42 10.64
N VAL A 118 -8.62 6.59 11.28
CA VAL A 118 -8.73 6.94 12.71
C VAL A 118 -8.09 5.86 13.59
N ALA A 119 -8.29 4.58 13.27
CA ALA A 119 -7.66 3.47 14.00
C ALA A 119 -6.12 3.47 13.89
N CYS A 120 -5.59 3.92 12.74
CA CYS A 120 -4.18 4.15 12.47
C CYS A 120 -3.64 5.47 13.06
N GLY A 121 -4.50 6.28 13.70
CA GLY A 121 -4.10 7.52 14.38
C GLY A 121 -4.36 8.80 13.59
N PHE A 122 -5.10 8.74 12.48
CA PHE A 122 -5.61 9.93 11.81
C PHE A 122 -6.54 10.70 12.76
N GLY A 123 -6.21 11.96 13.02
CA GLY A 123 -6.89 12.78 14.03
C GLY A 123 -7.69 13.94 13.47
N ASN A 124 -7.84 14.04 12.14
CA ASN A 124 -8.59 15.13 11.53
C ASN A 124 -10.06 14.73 11.35
N SER A 125 -10.88 15.73 10.99
CA SER A 125 -12.30 15.51 10.74
C SER A 125 -12.53 14.68 9.47
N ARG A 126 -13.76 14.18 9.31
CA ARG A 126 -14.15 13.37 8.16
C ARG A 126 -14.11 14.17 6.86
N GLU A 127 -14.40 15.47 6.91
CA GLU A 127 -14.31 16.36 5.75
C GLU A 127 -12.86 16.46 5.26
N SER A 128 -11.91 16.58 6.19
CA SER A 128 -10.48 16.58 5.86
C SER A 128 -10.02 15.23 5.31
N TRP A 129 -10.65 14.13 5.72
CA TRP A 129 -10.32 12.80 5.23
C TRP A 129 -10.72 12.59 3.77
N ARG A 130 -11.80 13.21 3.29
CA ARG A 130 -12.27 13.02 1.91
C ARG A 130 -11.18 13.31 0.87
N GLY A 131 -10.42 14.39 1.03
CA GLY A 131 -9.32 14.72 0.13
C GLY A 131 -8.21 13.66 0.15
N GLU A 132 -7.89 13.13 1.33
CA GLU A 132 -6.91 12.04 1.48
C GLU A 132 -7.40 10.74 0.84
N TYR A 133 -8.69 10.44 0.98
CA TYR A 133 -9.31 9.29 0.34
C TYR A 133 -9.24 9.39 -1.19
N GLU A 134 -9.60 10.53 -1.77
CA GLU A 134 -9.52 10.76 -3.21
C GLU A 134 -8.07 10.64 -3.73
N ALA A 135 -7.12 11.13 -2.94
CA ALA A 135 -5.70 10.99 -3.26
C ALA A 135 -5.22 9.53 -3.20
N LEU A 136 -5.66 8.75 -2.21
CA LEU A 136 -5.41 7.31 -2.12
C LEU A 136 -6.04 6.55 -3.29
N CYS A 137 -7.28 6.88 -3.65
CA CYS A 137 -7.97 6.37 -4.82
C CYS A 137 -7.17 6.64 -6.10
N THR A 138 -6.64 7.85 -6.24
CA THR A 138 -5.80 8.23 -7.39
C THR A 138 -4.48 7.46 -7.44
N ILE A 139 -3.77 7.30 -6.31
CA ILE A 139 -2.52 6.50 -6.26
C ILE A 139 -2.78 5.05 -6.66
N CYS A 140 -3.82 4.47 -6.05
CA CYS A 140 -4.13 3.06 -6.25
C CYS A 140 -4.90 2.81 -7.55
N GLY A 141 -5.30 3.86 -8.26
CA GLY A 141 -6.10 3.78 -9.48
C GLY A 141 -7.54 3.29 -9.26
N VAL A 142 -8.04 3.28 -8.02
CA VAL A 142 -9.35 2.71 -7.67
C VAL A 142 -10.36 3.80 -7.31
N SER A 143 -11.63 3.61 -7.67
CA SER A 143 -12.75 4.48 -7.20
C SER A 143 -13.30 4.07 -5.84
N GLY A 144 -12.81 2.96 -5.30
CA GLY A 144 -13.05 2.48 -3.95
C GLY A 144 -12.28 1.19 -3.70
N PHE A 145 -12.07 0.85 -2.43
CA PHE A 145 -11.18 -0.25 -2.09
C PHE A 145 -11.96 -1.55 -1.92
N ARG A 146 -11.89 -2.44 -2.91
CA ARG A 146 -12.30 -3.84 -2.71
C ARG A 146 -11.31 -4.54 -1.78
N PHE A 147 -11.63 -5.76 -1.37
CA PHE A 147 -10.75 -6.51 -0.46
C PHE A 147 -9.31 -6.65 -0.97
N ARG A 148 -9.14 -6.97 -2.27
CA ARG A 148 -7.81 -7.10 -2.88
C ARG A 148 -7.05 -5.77 -2.85
N ASP A 149 -7.70 -4.69 -3.23
CA ASP A 149 -7.11 -3.34 -3.27
C ASP A 149 -6.72 -2.87 -1.86
N PHE A 150 -7.59 -3.13 -0.87
CA PHE A 150 -7.32 -2.86 0.54
C PHE A 150 -6.16 -3.69 1.09
N LEU A 151 -6.09 -4.98 0.74
CA LEU A 151 -4.98 -5.85 1.16
C LEU A 151 -3.65 -5.35 0.59
N SER A 152 -3.63 -4.95 -0.68
CA SER A 152 -2.46 -4.32 -1.32
C SER A 152 -2.09 -3.00 -0.62
N LEU A 153 -3.08 -2.15 -0.33
CA LEU A 153 -2.92 -0.86 0.33
C LEU A 153 -2.22 -1.00 1.70
N ILE A 154 -2.62 -1.97 2.52
CA ILE A 154 -2.06 -2.14 3.87
C ILE A 154 -0.79 -2.98 3.90
N SER A 155 -0.47 -3.72 2.83
CA SER A 155 0.71 -4.60 2.73
C SER A 155 1.89 -3.98 2.01
N ASN A 156 1.66 -2.92 1.23
CA ASN A 156 2.72 -2.20 0.56
C ASN A 156 3.52 -1.36 1.57
N GLN A 157 4.75 -1.78 1.88
CA GLN A 157 5.65 -1.09 2.81
C GLN A 157 6.04 0.33 2.37
N GLU A 158 5.93 0.61 1.06
CA GLU A 158 6.16 1.94 0.49
C GLU A 158 4.97 2.88 0.76
N LEU A 159 3.79 2.32 1.02
CA LEU A 159 2.61 3.11 1.34
C LEU A 159 2.52 3.38 2.85
N PRO A 160 2.11 4.59 3.24
CA PRO A 160 1.97 4.98 4.65
C PRO A 160 0.78 4.32 5.33
N THR A 161 -0.11 3.70 4.57
CA THR A 161 -1.17 2.80 5.04
C THR A 161 -0.64 1.42 5.44
N HIS A 162 0.66 1.15 5.27
CA HIS A 162 1.27 -0.10 5.68
C HIS A 162 1.01 -0.39 7.17
N CYS A 163 0.45 -1.56 7.44
CA CYS A 163 0.23 -2.07 8.79
C CYS A 163 0.97 -3.39 8.94
N ALA A 164 1.82 -3.53 9.95
CA ALA A 164 2.47 -4.81 10.23
C ALA A 164 1.40 -5.86 10.63
N THR A 165 1.63 -7.14 10.31
CA THR A 165 0.66 -8.22 10.56
C THR A 165 0.25 -8.28 12.04
N ALA A 166 1.21 -8.03 12.95
CA ALA A 166 0.98 -7.99 14.40
C ALA A 166 0.09 -6.82 14.86
N GLU A 167 -0.05 -5.75 14.07
CA GLU A 167 -0.84 -4.56 14.43
C GLU A 167 -2.32 -4.67 14.03
N LEU A 168 -2.62 -5.50 13.02
CA LEU A 168 -3.98 -5.66 12.46
C LEU A 168 -5.05 -5.98 13.53
N PRO A 169 -4.82 -6.85 14.54
CA PRO A 169 -5.82 -7.10 15.58
C PRO A 169 -6.14 -5.85 16.42
N GLN A 170 -5.13 -5.02 16.73
CA GLN A 170 -5.35 -3.79 17.49
C GLN A 170 -6.05 -2.73 16.65
N ILE A 171 -5.67 -2.59 15.38
CA ILE A 171 -6.33 -1.68 14.42
C ILE A 171 -7.80 -2.08 14.27
N THR A 172 -8.09 -3.38 14.12
CA THR A 172 -9.46 -3.92 14.06
C THR A 172 -10.28 -3.55 15.29
N LYS A 173 -9.71 -3.70 16.48
CA LYS A 173 -10.38 -3.31 17.74
C LYS A 173 -10.69 -1.81 17.77
N ARG A 174 -9.76 -0.96 17.35
CA ARG A 174 -9.94 0.51 17.32
C ARG A 174 -10.94 0.95 16.26
N ALA A 175 -10.92 0.32 15.08
CA ALA A 175 -11.90 0.56 14.03
C ALA A 175 -13.33 0.25 14.52
N LYS A 176 -13.55 -0.92 15.16
CA LYS A 176 -14.84 -1.25 15.80
C LYS A 176 -15.31 -0.19 16.78
N GLN A 177 -14.40 0.33 17.61
CA GLN A 177 -14.72 1.39 18.57
C GLN A 177 -15.07 2.71 17.88
N SER A 178 -14.40 3.03 16.76
CA SER A 178 -14.70 4.23 15.97
C SER A 178 -16.08 4.13 15.31
N LEU A 179 -16.42 2.99 14.68
CA LEU A 179 -17.75 2.76 14.12
C LEU A 179 -18.86 2.83 15.18
N ALA A 180 -18.63 2.24 16.36
CA ALA A 180 -19.61 2.24 17.44
C ALA A 180 -19.90 3.65 17.95
N LYS A 181 -18.88 4.53 18.02
CA LYS A 181 -19.05 5.94 18.41
C LYS A 181 -19.85 6.72 17.38
N GLU A 182 -19.63 6.45 16.10
CA GLU A 182 -20.34 7.14 15.03
C GLU A 182 -21.84 6.79 15.01
N THR A 183 -22.18 5.55 15.34
CA THR A 183 -23.59 5.09 15.38
C THR A 183 -24.40 5.77 16.50
N THR A 184 -23.74 6.27 17.55
CA THR A 184 -24.41 6.94 18.66
C THR A 184 -24.59 8.44 18.46
N ASP A 185 -24.05 9.02 17.39
CA ASP A 185 -24.09 10.45 17.14
C ASP A 185 -25.21 10.83 16.14
N PRO A 186 -26.31 11.48 16.59
CA PRO A 186 -27.42 11.86 15.72
C PRO A 186 -27.04 12.89 14.65
N GLU A 187 -25.92 13.61 14.77
CA GLU A 187 -25.45 14.59 13.78
C GLU A 187 -24.86 13.91 12.53
N VAL A 188 -24.33 12.69 12.66
CA VAL A 188 -23.72 11.94 11.56
C VAL A 188 -24.78 11.39 10.60
N GLU A 189 -25.97 11.04 11.09
CA GLU A 189 -27.06 10.57 10.22
C GLU A 189 -27.52 11.67 9.24
N LEU A 190 -27.42 12.94 9.65
CA LEU A 190 -27.67 14.11 8.81
C LEU A 190 -26.59 14.28 7.72
N TYR A 191 -25.32 13.99 8.04
CA TYR A 191 -24.23 14.07 7.06
C TYR A 191 -24.30 12.95 6.02
N ARG A 192 -24.67 11.73 6.42
CA ARG A 192 -24.88 10.59 5.51
C ARG A 192 -25.93 10.89 4.44
N LYS A 193 -26.96 11.68 4.78
CA LYS A 193 -28.01 12.12 3.85
C LYS A 193 -27.56 13.24 2.91
N ARG A 194 -26.53 14.02 3.28
CA ARG A 194 -26.00 15.14 2.47
C ARG A 194 -24.95 14.69 1.45
N SER A 195 -24.12 13.72 1.81
CA SER A 195 -23.01 13.25 0.97
C SER A 195 -23.45 12.60 -0.35
N THR A 196 -24.69 12.11 -0.46
CA THR A 196 -25.24 11.60 -1.72
C THR A 196 -25.78 12.69 -2.64
N GLN A 197 -25.86 13.95 -2.18
CA GLN A 197 -26.48 15.06 -2.91
C GLN A 197 -25.47 16.06 -3.52
N GLU A 198 -24.19 16.01 -3.15
CA GLU A 198 -23.24 17.14 -3.34
C GLU A 198 -22.14 16.89 -4.40
N LEU A 199 -22.28 15.88 -5.27
CA LEU A 199 -21.29 15.55 -6.31
C LEU A 199 -21.48 16.33 -7.64
N GLU A 200 -22.37 17.32 -7.72
CA GLU A 200 -22.75 17.93 -9.00
C GLU A 200 -22.10 19.28 -9.36
N LEU A 201 -21.32 19.96 -8.49
CA LEU A 201 -20.93 21.36 -8.74
C LEU A 201 -19.54 21.73 -8.18
N ALA A 202 -18.48 21.63 -8.97
CA ALA A 202 -17.18 22.27 -8.65
C ALA A 202 -16.45 22.82 -9.90
N PRO A 203 -16.04 24.11 -9.91
CA PRO A 203 -15.30 24.73 -11.03
C PRO A 203 -13.76 24.67 -10.88
N ARG A 204 -13.05 24.48 -12.00
CA ARG A 204 -11.58 24.32 -12.10
C ARG A 204 -10.78 25.63 -12.09
N ALA A 205 -9.64 25.63 -11.41
CA ALA A 205 -8.66 26.73 -11.35
C ALA A 205 -7.45 26.51 -12.30
N LYS A 206 -6.75 27.59 -12.65
CA LYS A 206 -5.70 27.67 -13.70
C LYS A 206 -4.31 27.27 -13.19
N GLU A 207 -3.59 26.50 -14.00
CA GLU A 207 -2.28 25.93 -13.68
C GLU A 207 -1.06 26.81 -14.06
N PRO A 208 0.07 26.68 -13.33
CA PRO A 208 1.32 27.39 -13.60
C PRO A 208 2.26 26.65 -14.58
N LYS A 209 2.91 27.42 -15.46
CA LYS A 209 3.92 26.94 -16.41
C LYS A 209 5.27 26.70 -15.71
N MET A 210 5.62 25.44 -15.45
CA MET A 210 6.97 25.03 -15.09
C MET A 210 7.77 24.61 -16.33
N ARG A 211 9.01 25.10 -16.42
CA ARG A 211 10.02 24.69 -17.41
C ARG A 211 10.91 23.64 -16.74
N MET A 212 10.89 22.40 -17.21
CA MET A 212 11.91 21.42 -16.85
C MET A 212 12.88 21.15 -18.00
N SER A 213 14.16 21.25 -17.65
CA SER A 213 15.28 20.63 -18.35
C SER A 213 15.62 19.38 -17.54
N LEU A 214 15.18 18.20 -18.00
CA LEU A 214 15.63 16.90 -17.48
C LEU A 214 16.42 16.20 -18.59
N LYS A 215 17.64 15.83 -18.23
CA LYS A 215 18.73 15.51 -19.15
C LYS A 215 18.79 14.05 -19.61
N ASP A 216 17.70 13.31 -19.47
CA ASP A 216 17.54 12.02 -20.13
C ASP A 216 16.18 12.07 -20.85
N THR A 217 16.20 12.26 -22.17
CA THR A 217 15.03 12.00 -23.01
C THR A 217 14.70 10.52 -22.84
N LEU A 218 13.69 10.21 -22.02
CA LEU A 218 13.02 8.91 -22.07
C LEU A 218 12.71 8.64 -23.53
N GLU A 219 13.17 7.49 -24.04
CA GLU A 219 12.83 7.09 -25.39
C GLU A 219 11.30 7.01 -25.48
N ARG A 220 10.72 7.42 -26.62
CA ARG A 220 9.27 7.50 -26.82
C ARG A 220 8.54 6.26 -26.30
N LYS A 221 9.11 5.09 -26.57
CA LYS A 221 8.58 3.79 -26.15
C LYS A 221 8.50 3.65 -24.62
N ASP A 222 9.52 4.10 -23.89
CA ASP A 222 9.56 4.04 -22.43
C ASP A 222 8.53 4.99 -21.81
N ALA A 223 8.35 6.17 -22.40
CA ALA A 223 7.31 7.12 -21.98
C ALA A 223 5.92 6.54 -22.18
N ILE A 224 5.64 5.96 -23.34
CA ILE A 224 4.35 5.30 -23.64
C ILE A 224 4.09 4.15 -22.67
N GLN A 225 5.09 3.29 -22.46
CA GLN A 225 4.97 2.17 -21.52
C GLN A 225 4.73 2.64 -20.09
N TYR A 226 5.42 3.69 -19.65
CA TYR A 226 5.22 4.27 -18.33
C TYR A 226 3.82 4.85 -18.16
N ILE A 227 3.34 5.61 -19.16
CA ILE A 227 1.99 6.19 -19.16
C ILE A 227 0.95 5.06 -19.10
N PHE A 228 1.05 4.06 -19.98
CA PHE A 228 0.16 2.92 -20.02
C PHE A 228 0.07 2.20 -18.67
N ALA A 229 1.21 1.81 -18.10
CA ALA A 229 1.27 1.12 -16.81
C ALA A 229 0.80 2.00 -15.63
N SER A 230 0.77 3.32 -15.81
CA SER A 230 0.24 4.24 -14.80
C SER A 230 -1.27 4.45 -14.91
N LEU A 231 -1.86 4.13 -16.07
CA LEU A 231 -3.29 4.21 -16.32
C LEU A 231 -4.00 2.88 -15.99
N ASP A 232 -3.36 1.75 -16.32
CA ASP A 232 -3.81 0.37 -16.03
C ASP A 232 -3.85 0.15 -14.51
N SER A 233 -5.03 0.41 -13.94
CA SER A 233 -5.25 0.46 -12.50
C SER A 233 -5.65 -0.89 -11.93
N ASP A 234 -6.30 -1.72 -12.72
CA ASP A 234 -6.66 -3.08 -12.34
C ASP A 234 -5.59 -4.13 -12.67
N GLY A 235 -4.59 -3.76 -13.48
CA GLY A 235 -3.42 -4.57 -13.83
C GLY A 235 -3.74 -5.67 -14.83
N ASP A 236 -4.80 -5.51 -15.63
CA ASP A 236 -5.23 -6.50 -16.61
C ASP A 236 -4.49 -6.38 -17.96
N LYS A 237 -3.58 -5.39 -18.08
CA LYS A 237 -2.79 -5.06 -19.27
C LYS A 237 -3.62 -4.55 -20.44
N ARG A 238 -4.80 -4.02 -20.17
CA ARG A 238 -5.66 -3.29 -21.10
C ARG A 238 -6.08 -2.00 -20.41
N LEU A 239 -6.59 -1.05 -21.19
CA LEU A 239 -7.14 0.19 -20.62
C LEU A 239 -8.63 0.22 -20.89
N ASN A 240 -9.43 0.08 -19.84
CA ASN A 240 -10.87 0.23 -19.96
C ASN A 240 -11.28 1.70 -20.21
N LEU A 241 -12.58 1.95 -20.43
CA LEU A 241 -13.13 3.30 -20.68
C LEU A 241 -12.67 4.34 -19.65
N ALA A 242 -12.70 3.99 -18.35
CA ALA A 242 -12.38 4.90 -17.26
C ALA A 242 -10.88 5.22 -17.21
N GLU A 243 -10.03 4.24 -17.53
CA GLU A 243 -8.57 4.42 -17.57
C GLU A 243 -8.16 5.27 -18.78
N MET A 244 -8.77 5.02 -19.94
CA MET A 244 -8.59 5.87 -21.12
C MET A 244 -9.13 7.29 -20.92
N GLN A 245 -10.20 7.47 -20.14
CA GLN A 245 -10.70 8.80 -19.78
C GLN A 245 -9.66 9.61 -19.00
N ARG A 246 -8.89 8.96 -18.11
CA ARG A 246 -7.81 9.64 -17.39
C ARG A 246 -6.73 10.12 -18.34
N PHE A 247 -6.37 9.31 -19.34
CA PHE A 247 -5.44 9.75 -20.38
C PHE A 247 -5.98 10.94 -21.17
N ALA A 248 -7.26 10.91 -21.54
CA ALA A 248 -7.93 12.02 -22.22
C ALA A 248 -7.86 13.31 -21.39
N MET A 249 -8.11 13.23 -20.08
CA MET A 249 -8.01 14.37 -19.17
C MET A 249 -6.58 14.91 -19.05
N LEU A 250 -5.57 14.04 -19.00
CA LEU A 250 -4.15 14.44 -19.02
C LEU A 250 -3.78 15.14 -20.33
N CYS A 251 -4.47 14.78 -21.42
CA CYS A 251 -4.37 15.47 -22.69
C CYS A 251 -5.18 16.78 -22.78
N GLY A 252 -5.86 17.19 -21.71
CA GLY A 252 -6.70 18.38 -21.68
C GLY A 252 -8.10 18.21 -22.27
N PHE A 253 -8.53 16.98 -22.56
CA PHE A 253 -9.91 16.72 -22.97
C PHE A 253 -10.86 16.77 -21.76
N MET A 254 -12.00 17.44 -21.94
CA MET A 254 -12.94 17.80 -20.88
C MET A 254 -14.41 17.51 -21.23
N GLY A 255 -14.66 16.83 -22.35
CA GLY A 255 -16.00 16.51 -22.83
C GLY A 255 -16.51 15.16 -22.33
N GLU A 256 -17.68 14.78 -22.85
CA GLU A 256 -18.16 13.40 -22.80
C GLU A 256 -17.09 12.51 -23.45
N TRP A 257 -16.60 11.49 -22.74
CA TRP A 257 -15.50 10.65 -23.24
C TRP A 257 -16.01 9.32 -23.82
N GLN A 258 -17.23 8.93 -23.49
CA GLN A 258 -17.77 7.63 -23.88
C GLN A 258 -17.93 7.51 -25.40
N ASP A 259 -18.54 8.50 -26.04
CA ASP A 259 -18.75 8.51 -27.50
C ASP A 259 -17.40 8.54 -28.25
N GLU A 260 -16.47 9.39 -27.80
CA GLU A 260 -15.11 9.49 -28.35
C GLU A 260 -14.32 8.20 -28.18
N TYR A 261 -14.50 7.49 -27.06
CA TYR A 261 -13.85 6.21 -26.82
C TYR A 261 -14.38 5.13 -27.78
N GLU A 262 -15.69 5.04 -27.98
CA GLU A 262 -16.30 4.11 -28.93
C GLU A 262 -15.82 4.37 -30.36
N VAL A 263 -15.80 5.64 -30.79
CA VAL A 263 -15.30 6.04 -32.13
C VAL A 263 -13.81 5.73 -32.29
N MET A 264 -13.00 5.98 -31.26
CA MET A 264 -11.58 5.65 -31.27
C MET A 264 -11.37 4.13 -31.38
N CYS A 265 -12.13 3.34 -30.62
CA CYS A 265 -12.08 1.88 -30.67
C CYS A 265 -12.49 1.35 -32.05
N GLU A 266 -13.57 1.85 -32.64
CA GLU A 266 -14.01 1.49 -34.00
C GLU A 266 -12.93 1.82 -35.05
N TYR A 267 -12.35 3.02 -34.98
CA TYR A 267 -11.33 3.47 -35.94
C TYR A 267 -10.06 2.60 -35.91
N HIS A 268 -9.64 2.14 -34.73
CA HIS A 268 -8.43 1.32 -34.58
C HIS A 268 -8.69 -0.21 -34.61
N GLY A 269 -9.95 -0.62 -34.72
CA GLY A 269 -10.36 -2.03 -34.72
C GLY A 269 -10.18 -2.70 -33.36
N ILE A 270 -10.44 -1.97 -32.28
CA ILE A 270 -10.30 -2.41 -30.89
C ILE A 270 -11.70 -2.70 -30.35
N ASP A 271 -11.84 -3.82 -29.64
CA ASP A 271 -13.08 -4.15 -28.93
C ASP A 271 -13.26 -3.17 -27.74
N PRO A 272 -14.32 -2.34 -27.72
CA PRO A 272 -14.53 -1.35 -26.66
C PRO A 272 -14.73 -1.99 -25.28
N GLU A 273 -15.23 -3.23 -25.20
CA GLU A 273 -15.43 -3.93 -23.92
C GLU A 273 -14.11 -4.40 -23.30
N LEU A 274 -13.11 -4.72 -24.14
CA LEU A 274 -11.78 -5.14 -23.70
C LEU A 274 -10.82 -3.96 -23.54
N GLY A 275 -10.94 -2.95 -24.41
CA GLY A 275 -10.05 -1.80 -24.46
C GLY A 275 -8.66 -2.06 -25.07
N PRO A 276 -7.91 -0.98 -25.38
CA PRO A 276 -6.60 -1.06 -26.00
C PRO A 276 -5.58 -1.80 -25.11
N ALA A 277 -4.84 -2.74 -25.71
CA ALA A 277 -3.60 -3.24 -25.13
C ALA A 277 -2.45 -2.21 -25.32
N LEU A 278 -1.27 -2.52 -24.78
CA LEU A 278 -0.10 -1.63 -24.90
C LEU A 278 0.25 -1.31 -26.36
N GLU A 279 0.20 -2.30 -27.25
CA GLU A 279 0.50 -2.13 -28.68
C GLU A 279 -0.55 -1.25 -29.37
N ASP A 280 -1.81 -1.37 -28.96
CA ASP A 280 -2.89 -0.54 -29.48
C ASP A 280 -2.74 0.90 -29.00
N PHE A 281 -2.42 1.08 -27.72
CA PHE A 281 -2.18 2.40 -27.13
C PHE A 281 -0.99 3.12 -27.79
N ASP A 282 0.13 2.43 -28.01
CA ASP A 282 1.27 2.98 -28.76
C ASP A 282 0.85 3.43 -30.16
N ARG A 283 0.10 2.59 -30.88
CA ARG A 283 -0.45 2.93 -32.20
C ARG A 283 -1.36 4.15 -32.15
N ILE A 284 -2.25 4.25 -31.16
CA ILE A 284 -3.17 5.39 -30.97
C ILE A 284 -2.40 6.70 -30.75
N VAL A 285 -1.39 6.71 -29.87
CA VAL A 285 -0.66 7.93 -29.51
C VAL A 285 0.45 8.30 -30.51
N SER A 286 0.89 7.35 -31.33
CA SER A 286 1.91 7.54 -32.37
C SER A 286 1.36 7.81 -33.76
N ASP A 287 0.08 7.54 -34.01
CA ASP A 287 -0.59 7.85 -35.28
C ASP A 287 -0.82 9.37 -35.42
N GLY A 288 -0.06 10.04 -36.30
CA GLY A 288 -0.18 11.47 -36.57
C GLY A 288 -1.52 11.92 -37.15
N THR A 289 -2.41 11.00 -37.51
CA THR A 289 -3.79 11.29 -37.93
C THR A 289 -4.80 11.16 -36.80
N SER A 290 -4.43 10.54 -35.67
CA SER A 290 -5.31 10.35 -34.52
C SER A 290 -5.41 11.62 -33.67
N HIS A 291 -6.59 11.87 -33.10
CA HIS A 291 -6.80 12.94 -32.11
C HIS A 291 -6.02 12.73 -30.80
N ALA A 292 -5.63 11.47 -30.55
CA ALA A 292 -4.79 11.08 -29.42
C ALA A 292 -3.29 11.19 -29.72
N TYR A 293 -2.88 11.62 -30.92
CA TYR A 293 -1.48 11.82 -31.26
C TYR A 293 -0.78 12.76 -30.28
N ARG A 294 0.37 12.35 -29.74
CA ARG A 294 1.22 13.22 -28.90
C ARG A 294 2.67 13.21 -29.38
N SER A 295 3.29 14.39 -29.39
CA SER A 295 4.72 14.52 -29.65
C SER A 295 5.54 13.92 -28.50
N ASP A 296 6.83 13.68 -28.72
CA ASP A 296 7.71 13.15 -27.67
C ASP A 296 7.76 14.10 -26.46
N GLU A 297 7.75 15.41 -26.72
CA GLU A 297 7.73 16.44 -25.67
C GLU A 297 6.43 16.42 -24.87
N GLU A 298 5.29 16.16 -25.52
CA GLU A 298 3.99 16.06 -24.84
C GLU A 298 3.90 14.78 -24.00
N LEU A 299 4.37 13.64 -24.51
CA LEU A 299 4.43 12.39 -23.74
C LEU A 299 5.36 12.52 -22.52
N GLN A 300 6.48 13.22 -22.67
CA GLN A 300 7.36 13.54 -21.54
C GLN A 300 6.66 14.46 -20.52
N GLN A 301 5.91 15.47 -20.97
CA GLN A 301 5.13 16.33 -20.08
C GLN A 301 4.08 15.53 -19.30
N ILE A 302 3.33 14.66 -19.97
CA ILE A 302 2.34 13.78 -19.34
C ILE A 302 3.04 12.87 -18.30
N THR A 303 4.20 12.32 -18.64
CA THR A 303 5.00 11.48 -17.72
C THR A 303 5.41 12.26 -16.46
N VAL A 304 5.92 13.48 -16.63
CA VAL A 304 6.29 14.38 -15.53
C VAL A 304 5.07 14.76 -14.69
N GLU A 305 3.92 15.00 -15.30
CA GLU A 305 2.68 15.31 -14.59
C GLU A 305 2.22 14.13 -13.73
N ILE A 306 2.20 12.92 -14.29
CA ILE A 306 1.88 11.68 -13.56
C ILE A 306 2.84 11.49 -12.38
N GLN A 307 4.15 11.67 -12.59
CA GLN A 307 5.17 11.56 -11.54
C GLN A 307 4.97 12.63 -10.46
N SER A 308 4.78 13.90 -10.85
CA SER A 308 4.58 15.01 -9.91
C SER A 308 3.35 14.78 -9.04
N ARG A 309 2.23 14.32 -9.61
CA ARG A 309 1.03 13.99 -8.83
C ARG A 309 1.29 12.83 -7.87
N ARG A 310 1.98 11.78 -8.31
CA ARG A 310 2.37 10.66 -7.42
C ARG A 310 3.24 11.12 -6.26
N ASP A 311 4.24 11.95 -6.54
CA ASP A 311 5.16 12.49 -5.52
C ASP A 311 4.44 13.42 -4.53
N GLU A 312 3.56 14.30 -5.02
CA GLU A 312 2.75 15.17 -4.17
C GLU A 312 1.89 14.36 -3.20
N ILE A 313 1.21 13.33 -3.70
CA ILE A 313 0.38 12.50 -2.83
C ILE A 313 1.26 11.70 -1.86
N ALA A 314 2.37 11.13 -2.31
CA ALA A 314 3.32 10.44 -1.43
C ALA A 314 3.86 11.37 -0.31
N GLN A 315 4.16 12.63 -0.63
CA GLN A 315 4.57 13.64 0.34
C GLN A 315 3.46 13.98 1.34
N ASN A 316 2.23 14.18 0.86
CA ASN A 316 1.07 14.45 1.72
C ASN A 316 0.85 13.30 2.70
N LEU A 317 0.91 12.07 2.22
CA LEU A 317 0.74 10.91 3.07
C LEU A 317 1.94 10.66 4.02
N ALA A 318 3.18 10.99 3.62
CA ALA A 318 4.34 10.96 4.51
C ALA A 318 4.22 11.98 5.65
N ALA A 319 3.70 13.17 5.35
CA ALA A 319 3.40 14.19 6.36
C ALA A 319 2.38 13.67 7.38
N ILE A 320 1.36 12.93 6.93
CA ILE A 320 0.40 12.24 7.82
C ILE A 320 1.10 11.25 8.75
N ARG A 321 2.05 10.45 8.24
CA ARG A 321 2.84 9.52 9.07
C ARG A 321 3.64 10.23 10.16
N ILE A 322 4.26 11.36 9.83
CA ILE A 322 5.02 12.15 10.80
C ILE A 322 4.09 12.70 11.88
N GLN A 323 2.92 13.23 11.49
CA GLN A 323 1.94 13.77 12.44
C GLN A 323 1.34 12.68 13.35
N ALA A 324 0.97 11.53 12.78
CA ALA A 324 0.43 10.39 13.53
C ALA A 324 1.44 9.86 14.56
N ASN A 325 2.71 9.70 14.16
CA ASN A 325 3.77 9.24 15.05
C ASN A 325 4.11 10.25 16.16
N THR A 326 4.14 11.55 15.84
CA THR A 326 4.47 12.61 16.81
C THR A 326 3.39 12.73 17.87
N ARG A 327 2.11 12.65 17.48
CA ARG A 327 0.98 12.69 18.42
C ARG A 327 0.91 11.42 19.28
N GLY A 328 1.15 10.24 18.70
CA GLY A 328 1.21 8.97 19.45
C GLY A 328 2.38 8.87 20.44
N PHE A 329 3.44 9.67 20.25
CA PHE A 329 4.55 9.78 21.19
C PHE A 329 4.23 10.69 22.38
N ILE A 330 3.56 11.82 22.15
CA ILE A 330 3.19 12.77 23.21
C ILE A 330 2.19 12.14 24.19
N SER A 331 1.19 11.39 23.71
CA SER A 331 0.22 10.71 24.58
C SER A 331 0.82 9.60 25.46
N ARG A 332 1.98 9.04 25.10
CA ARG A 332 2.65 8.00 25.91
C ARG A 332 3.51 8.59 27.01
N ARG A 333 4.02 9.81 26.85
CA ARG A 333 4.92 10.44 27.83
C ARG A 333 4.17 11.03 29.03
N THR A 334 2.90 11.36 28.88
CA THR A 334 2.05 11.90 29.96
C THR A 334 1.49 10.84 30.92
N TYR A 335 1.64 9.55 30.62
CA TYR A 335 1.22 8.44 31.51
C TYR A 335 2.36 7.73 32.25
N VAL A 336 3.60 8.21 32.11
CA VAL A 336 4.63 7.86 33.09
C VAL A 336 4.27 8.60 34.37
N GLN A 337 3.48 7.92 35.20
CA GLN A 337 3.11 8.32 36.54
C GLN A 337 4.31 8.97 37.23
N PRO A 338 4.16 10.16 37.84
CA PRO A 338 5.14 10.59 38.82
C PRO A 338 5.13 9.50 39.89
N THR A 339 6.21 8.73 39.95
CA THR A 339 6.45 7.80 41.05
C THR A 339 6.23 8.61 42.31
N THR A 340 5.18 8.26 43.02
CA THR A 340 4.79 8.85 44.28
C THR A 340 6.02 8.87 45.17
N ASN A 341 6.62 10.05 45.34
CA ASN A 341 7.40 10.35 46.53
C ASN A 341 6.39 10.27 47.68
N ALA A 342 6.26 9.08 48.24
CA ALA A 342 5.59 8.85 49.51
C ALA A 342 6.45 9.52 50.59
N PRO A 343 5.97 10.59 51.25
CA PRO A 343 6.60 11.09 52.46
C PRO A 343 6.05 10.29 53.63
N GLY A 344 6.88 9.47 54.25
CA GLY A 344 6.63 8.97 55.61
C GLY A 344 6.13 7.54 55.71
N ALA A 345 7.07 6.58 55.65
CA ALA A 345 6.97 5.37 56.45
C ALA A 345 7.88 5.54 57.68
N PRO A 346 7.36 5.45 58.92
CA PRO A 346 8.21 5.43 60.11
C PRO A 346 8.91 4.08 60.28
N PRO A 347 10.10 4.05 60.89
CA PRO A 347 10.85 2.82 61.11
C PRO A 347 10.35 2.14 62.39
N ASN A 348 9.72 0.97 62.25
CA ASN A 348 9.70 -0.17 63.19
C ASN A 348 8.36 -0.89 63.14
N ALA A 349 8.39 -2.16 62.76
CA ALA A 349 7.91 -3.24 63.64
C ALA A 349 8.22 -4.59 62.99
N ARG A 350 9.26 -5.23 63.53
CA ARG A 350 9.38 -6.69 63.53
C ARG A 350 8.07 -7.29 64.08
N ARG A 351 7.50 -8.28 63.39
CA ARG A 351 6.80 -9.37 64.07
C ARG A 351 6.76 -10.61 63.18
N ASP A 352 7.47 -11.61 63.68
CA ASP A 352 7.34 -13.03 63.38
C ASP A 352 5.88 -13.52 63.47
N ARG A 353 5.51 -14.38 62.53
CA ARG A 353 4.49 -15.46 62.56
C ARG A 353 4.43 -15.97 61.12
N ASP A 354 4.91 -17.16 60.75
CA ASP A 354 4.83 -18.49 61.35
C ASP A 354 3.39 -18.98 61.57
N ARG A 355 2.95 -19.82 60.60
CA ARG A 355 1.78 -20.73 60.48
C ARG A 355 1.32 -20.70 59.01
N GLY A 356 1.47 -21.77 58.23
CA GLY A 356 0.72 -23.04 58.38
C GLY A 356 -0.49 -22.92 57.44
N ALA A 357 -0.41 -23.50 56.24
CA ALA A 357 -0.88 -24.85 55.88
C ALA A 357 -2.34 -24.83 55.38
N GLU A 358 -2.63 -25.76 54.47
CA GLU A 358 -3.93 -26.14 53.87
C GLU A 358 -4.30 -25.33 52.62
N ASP A 359 -4.16 -25.87 51.41
CA ASP A 359 -4.87 -27.03 50.81
C ASP A 359 -6.35 -26.71 50.55
N GLU A 360 -6.63 -26.14 49.37
CA GLU A 360 -7.94 -26.25 48.73
C GLU A 360 -7.74 -26.52 47.23
N SER A 361 -7.57 -27.81 46.94
CA SER A 361 -7.86 -28.42 45.65
C SER A 361 -9.35 -28.27 45.33
N VAL A 362 -9.74 -27.21 44.60
CA VAL A 362 -11.10 -27.08 44.06
C VAL A 362 -11.17 -27.79 42.71
N GLY A 363 -11.87 -28.91 42.70
CA GLY A 363 -12.18 -29.71 41.52
C GLY A 363 -13.03 -28.92 40.53
N TRP A 364 -12.57 -28.88 39.28
CA TRP A 364 -13.40 -28.47 38.15
C TRP A 364 -14.20 -29.70 37.70
N GLU A 365 -15.44 -29.78 38.16
CA GLU A 365 -16.43 -30.75 37.67
C GLU A 365 -16.67 -30.52 36.18
N SER A 366 -16.52 -31.63 35.44
CA SER A 366 -16.99 -31.84 34.08
C SER A 366 -18.45 -31.42 33.92
N MET A 367 -18.69 -30.35 33.15
CA MET A 367 -19.97 -30.13 32.50
C MET A 367 -19.94 -30.78 31.13
N ASP A 368 -20.34 -32.05 31.12
CA ASP A 368 -20.74 -32.81 29.95
C ASP A 368 -22.00 -32.15 29.35
N SER A 369 -21.81 -31.37 28.29
CA SER A 369 -22.90 -30.75 27.52
C SER A 369 -23.05 -31.53 26.23
N GLY A 370 -23.91 -32.54 26.25
CA GLY A 370 -24.37 -33.24 25.06
C GLY A 370 -25.03 -32.26 24.09
N LEU A 371 -24.30 -31.91 23.03
CA LEU A 371 -24.87 -31.28 21.85
C LEU A 371 -25.48 -32.38 20.99
N GLU A 372 -26.80 -32.54 21.09
CA GLU A 372 -27.62 -33.19 20.07
C GLU A 372 -27.43 -32.44 18.74
N MET A 373 -26.98 -33.19 17.72
CA MET A 373 -26.92 -32.72 16.34
C MET A 373 -28.35 -32.68 15.76
N PRO A 374 -28.81 -31.54 15.22
CA PRO A 374 -30.08 -31.52 14.50
C PRO A 374 -29.94 -32.31 13.18
N GLU A 375 -30.92 -33.18 13.02
CA GLU A 375 -31.26 -34.02 11.89
C GLU A 375 -31.31 -33.25 10.56
N ALA A 376 -30.84 -33.89 9.50
CA ALA A 376 -30.69 -33.33 8.16
C ALA A 376 -32.01 -32.78 7.60
N ALA A 377 -31.96 -31.53 7.10
CA ALA A 377 -33.07 -30.94 6.37
C ALA A 377 -33.27 -31.66 5.01
N PRO A 378 -34.53 -31.90 4.58
CA PRO A 378 -34.81 -32.49 3.28
C PRO A 378 -34.48 -31.52 2.12
N GLU A 379 -33.94 -32.08 1.04
CA GLU A 379 -33.56 -31.33 -0.17
C GLU A 379 -34.77 -30.65 -0.85
N PRO A 380 -34.61 -29.43 -1.38
CA PRO A 380 -35.67 -28.74 -2.11
C PRO A 380 -35.92 -29.36 -3.49
N PRO A 381 -37.19 -29.56 -3.90
CA PRO A 381 -37.54 -30.14 -5.20
C PRO A 381 -37.56 -29.05 -6.27
N TRP A 382 -36.40 -28.72 -6.83
CA TRP A 382 -36.32 -28.05 -8.15
C TRP A 382 -34.90 -28.18 -8.72
N ALA A 383 -34.59 -29.35 -9.26
CA ALA A 383 -33.55 -29.45 -10.29
C ALA A 383 -34.27 -29.36 -11.64
N PRO A 384 -34.08 -28.31 -12.47
CA PRO A 384 -34.54 -28.35 -13.84
C PRO A 384 -33.68 -29.35 -14.62
N GLU A 385 -34.37 -30.33 -15.21
CA GLU A 385 -33.82 -31.32 -16.11
C GLU A 385 -33.19 -30.65 -17.34
N SER A 386 -32.09 -31.24 -17.77
CA SER A 386 -31.38 -31.00 -19.02
C SER A 386 -32.29 -31.09 -20.24
N GLU A 387 -32.40 -30.00 -21.01
CA GLU A 387 -32.75 -30.07 -22.43
C GLU A 387 -31.47 -29.88 -23.25
N SER A 388 -30.88 -31.02 -23.61
CA SER A 388 -30.01 -31.18 -24.76
C SER A 388 -30.91 -31.40 -25.97
N ASP A 389 -30.94 -30.46 -26.92
CA ASP A 389 -31.30 -30.72 -28.32
C ASP A 389 -30.95 -29.49 -29.18
N GLY A 390 -30.26 -29.69 -30.29
CA GLY A 390 -30.04 -28.62 -31.27
C GLY A 390 -28.89 -28.86 -32.25
N ASP A 391 -28.95 -29.96 -33.00
CA ASP A 391 -28.29 -30.11 -34.31
C ASP A 391 -28.82 -29.05 -35.29
N GLY A 392 -27.92 -28.46 -36.09
CA GLY A 392 -28.24 -27.51 -37.16
C GLY A 392 -27.00 -27.04 -37.91
#